data_AF-A0A3B9H053-F1
#
_entry.id   AF-A0A3B9H053-F1
#
_cell.length_a   1.000
_cell.length_b   1.000
_cell.length_c   1.000
_cell.angle_alpha   90.00
_cell.angle_beta   90.00
_cell.angle_gamma   90.00
#
_symmetry.space_group_name_H-M   'P 1'
#
loop_
_entity.id
_entity.type
_entity.pdbx_description
1 polymer ?
#
loop_
_entity_poly.entity_id
_entity_poly.type
_entity_poly.pdbx_seq_one_letter_code
_entity_poly.pdbx_strand_id
1 'polypeptide(L)' 'MEMQQTIERPAMCAGVGVHSGEKARLVLKPAPVGTGVV' A
#
# COMPACT_ATOMS: atom_id res chain seq x y z
N MET A 1 -9.97 -8.20 -22.70
CA MET A 1 -8.58 -8.34 -22.20
C MET A 1 -8.58 -7.86 -20.77
N GLU A 2 -7.98 -8.60 -19.84
CA GLU A 2 -7.75 -8.09 -18.48
C GLU A 2 -6.49 -7.22 -18.46
N MET A 3 -6.60 -6.07 -17.80
CA MET A 3 -5.52 -5.09 -17.65
C MET A 3 -5.04 -5.10 -16.21
N GLN A 4 -3.73 -4.96 -15.99
CA GLN A 4 -3.20 -4.78 -14.63
C GLN A 4 -3.82 -3.54 -13.97
N GLN A 5 -4.08 -3.64 -12.67
CA GLN A 5 -4.69 -2.58 -11.88
C GLN A 5 -3.71 -2.05 -10.84
N THR A 6 -3.81 -0.75 -10.55
CA THR A 6 -3.12 -0.09 -9.45
C THR A 6 -4.06 0.96 -8.85
N ILE A 7 -3.74 1.48 -7.66
CA ILE A 7 -4.56 2.53 -7.02
C ILE A 7 -4.38 3.87 -7.74
N GLU A 8 -5.44 4.68 -7.82
CA GLU A 8 -5.44 5.96 -8.54
C GLU A 8 -4.50 7.00 -7.91
N ARG A 9 -4.42 7.02 -6.57
CA ARG A 9 -3.65 8.01 -5.81
C ARG A 9 -3.12 7.42 -4.50
N PRO A 10 -2.10 8.02 -3.87
CA PRO A 10 -1.60 7.53 -2.59
C PRO A 10 -2.68 7.48 -1.50
N ALA A 11 -2.66 6.41 -0.69
CA ALA A 11 -3.51 6.27 0.48
C ALA A 11 -2.65 6.12 1.75
N MET A 12 -3.08 6.73 2.85
CA MET A 12 -2.33 6.78 4.09
C MET A 12 -3.20 6.32 5.26
N CYS A 13 -2.64 5.47 6.11
CA CYS A 13 -3.28 5.00 7.33
C CYS A 13 -2.30 5.10 8.50
N ALA A 14 -2.83 5.27 9.71
CA ALA A 14 -2.07 5.18 10.94
C ALA A 14 -2.75 4.19 11.89
N GLY A 15 -1.95 3.46 12.68
CA GLY A 15 -2.44 2.44 13.59
C GLY A 15 -1.36 1.97 14.57
N VAL A 16 -1.60 0.82 15.18
CA VAL A 16 -0.69 0.18 16.13
C VAL A 16 -0.31 -1.21 15.62
N GLY A 17 0.99 -1.55 15.66
CA GLY A 17 1.48 -2.87 15.31
C GLY A 17 1.04 -3.90 16.35
N VAL A 18 0.31 -4.95 15.93
CA VAL A 18 -0.32 -5.91 16.86
C VAL A 18 0.69 -6.62 17.76
N HIS A 19 1.86 -6.97 17.21
CA HIS A 19 2.90 -7.68 17.97
C HIS A 19 3.86 -6.75 18.71
N SER A 20 4.10 -5.54 18.19
CA SER A 20 5.05 -4.59 18.78
C SER A 20 4.40 -3.64 19.77
N GLY A 21 3.11 -3.36 19.64
CA GLY A 21 2.42 -2.28 20.36
C GLY A 21 2.82 -0.87 19.89
N GLU A 22 3.70 -0.76 18.90
CA GLU A 22 4.27 0.50 18.44
C GLU A 22 3.37 1.22 17.43
N LYS A 23 3.46 2.56 17.37
CA LYS A 23 2.77 3.36 16.36
C LYS A 23 3.32 3.02 14.97
N ALA A 24 2.41 2.70 14.05
CA ALA A 24 2.73 2.38 12.66
C ALA A 24 2.06 3.35 11.70
N ARG A 25 2.75 3.67 10.61
CA ARG A 25 2.22 4.49 9.51
C ARG A 25 2.38 3.71 8.21
N LEU A 26 1.27 3.50 7.52
CA LEU A 26 1.20 2.81 6.23
C LEU A 26 0.97 3.81 5.10
N VAL A 27 1.74 3.68 4.02
CA VAL A 27 1.56 4.47 2.80
C VAL A 27 1.50 3.51 1.62
N LEU A 28 0.35 3.48 0.95
CA LEU A 28 0.16 2.76 -0.31
C LEU A 28 0.39 3.74 -1.45
N LYS A 29 1.13 3.34 -2.48
CA LYS A 29 1.46 4.17 -3.64
C LYS A 29 1.01 3.47 -4.93
N PRO A 30 0.60 4.23 -5.96
CA PRO A 30 0.45 3.67 -7.30
C PRO A 30 1.77 3.04 -7.78
N ALA A 31 1.66 1.95 -8.54
CA ALA A 31 2.79 1.23 -9.10
C ALA A 31 2.66 1.13 -10.63
N PRO A 32 3.77 1.25 -11.39
CA PRO A 32 3.78 0.97 -12.82
C PRO A 32 3.38 -0.47 -13.15
N VAL A 33 3.01 -0.69 -14.42
CA VAL A 33 2.72 -2.03 -14.95
C VAL A 33 3.96 -2.93 -14.81
N GLY A 34 3.75 -4.16 -14.34
CA GLY A 34 4.78 -5.18 -14.19
C GLY A 34 5.57 -5.12 -12.87
N THR A 35 5.35 -4.13 -12.00
CA THR A 35 6.05 -4.04 -10.70
C THR A 35 5.65 -5.15 -9.73
N GLY A 36 4.38 -5.61 -9.76
CA GLY A 36 3.85 -6.52 -8.74
C GLY A 36 3.64 -5.81 -7.39
N VAL A 37 3.75 -6.56 -6.29
CA VAL A 37 3.57 -6.05 -4.91
C VAL A 37 4.92 -6.01 -4.21
N VAL A 38 5.29 -4.85 -3.68
CA VAL A 38 6.53 -4.58 -2.93
C VAL A 38 6.29 -3.68 -1.73
#